data_AF-A0AA37SQB5-F1
#
_entry.id   AF-A0AA37SQB5-F1
#
_cell.length_a   1.000
_cell.length_b   1.000
_cell.length_c   1.000
_cell.angle_alpha   90.00
_cell.angle_beta   90.00
_cell.angle_gamma   90.00
#
_symmetry.space_group_name_H-M   'P 1'
#
loop_
_entity.id
_entity.type
_entity.pdbx_description
1 polymer ?
#
loop_
_entity_poly.entity_id
_entity_poly.type
_entity_poly.pdbx_seq_one_letter_code
_entity_poly.pdbx_strand_id
1 'polypeptide(L)'
;MIDKNNCSHAKDLLLEEIQEGMTPAGFEIFLEKHADCRQELITFYDVIKDLDELEKVEPSDRMDAKFYAMLASEPKKNLTIKRSNNWLRNLMVAASIFVVGAMVGFYVMQQDNATPFMAEDTTEDKHMILASNSSIHRLEDIAEMGKAPELNDKIIDALNQALINDPNINVRLSAIEAMLHYADNPKVRANLIKAIPYQESPIIQLTLAEVMISLEERNSADEWRTLLKSDKIEADVKTQLEETLAPVLKL
;
A
#
# COMPACT_ATOMS: atom_id res chain seq x y z
N MET A 1 -40.21 -14.61 -1.67
CA MET A 1 -39.79 -15.63 -2.64
C MET A 1 -38.28 -15.66 -2.62
N ILE A 2 -37.69 -16.71 -2.04
CA ILE A 2 -36.24 -16.89 -1.98
C ILE A 2 -35.89 -17.65 -3.26
N ASP A 3 -35.13 -17.01 -4.14
CA ASP A 3 -34.75 -17.56 -5.43
C ASP A 3 -33.83 -18.77 -5.22
N LYS A 4 -34.34 -19.97 -5.53
CA LYS A 4 -33.64 -21.25 -5.35
C LYS A 4 -32.71 -21.57 -6.52
N ASN A 5 -32.55 -20.67 -7.48
CA ASN A 5 -31.83 -20.93 -8.74
C ASN A 5 -30.50 -20.16 -8.87
N ASN A 6 -29.91 -19.64 -7.78
CA ASN A 6 -28.66 -18.91 -7.93
C ASN A 6 -27.44 -19.85 -8.05
N CYS A 7 -27.22 -20.41 -9.23
CA CYS A 7 -26.05 -21.22 -9.58
C CYS A 7 -24.73 -20.42 -9.62
N SER A 8 -24.70 -19.18 -9.11
CA SER A 8 -23.50 -18.34 -9.04
C SER A 8 -22.35 -19.03 -8.31
N HIS A 9 -22.61 -19.59 -7.13
CA HIS A 9 -21.57 -20.26 -6.35
C HIS A 9 -20.94 -21.44 -7.09
N ALA A 10 -21.72 -22.19 -7.87
CA ALA A 10 -21.19 -23.29 -8.68
C ALA A 10 -20.36 -22.78 -9.87
N LYS A 11 -20.70 -21.61 -10.44
CA LYS A 11 -19.91 -20.96 -11.49
C LYS A 11 -18.59 -20.41 -10.94
N ASP A 12 -18.61 -19.86 -9.73
CA ASP A 12 -17.41 -19.35 -9.06
C ASP A 12 -16.42 -20.48 -8.76
N LEU A 13 -16.90 -21.61 -8.23
CA LEU A 13 -16.10 -22.82 -8.04
C LEU A 13 -15.55 -23.39 -9.36
N LEU A 14 -16.37 -23.37 -10.42
CA LEU A 14 -15.93 -23.80 -11.75
C LEU A 14 -14.80 -22.93 -12.30
N LEU A 15 -14.84 -21.60 -12.07
CA LEU A 15 -13.75 -20.70 -12.47
C LEU A 15 -12.44 -21.01 -11.75
N GLU A 16 -12.50 -21.25 -10.44
CA GLU A 16 -11.33 -21.60 -9.63
C GLU A 16 -10.68 -22.89 -10.15
N GLU A 17 -11.48 -23.93 -10.39
CA GLU A 17 -10.96 -25.22 -10.85
C GLU A 17 -10.46 -25.17 -12.32
N ILE A 18 -11.03 -24.30 -13.17
CA ILE A 18 -10.49 -24.00 -14.52
C ILE A 18 -9.12 -23.32 -14.42
N GLN A 19 -8.92 -22.38 -13.50
CA GLN A 19 -7.62 -21.73 -13.29
C GLN A 19 -6.54 -22.71 -12.82
N GLU A 20 -6.93 -23.73 -12.05
CA GLU A 20 -6.05 -24.83 -11.62
C GLU A 20 -5.73 -25.85 -12.73
N GLY A 21 -6.32 -25.70 -13.92
CA GLY A 21 -6.07 -26.55 -15.08
C GLY A 21 -7.05 -27.71 -15.23
N MET A 22 -8.34 -27.46 -15.00
CA MET A 22 -9.42 -28.44 -15.20
C MET A 22 -9.32 -29.16 -16.55
N THR A 23 -9.36 -30.49 -16.50
CA THR A 23 -9.43 -31.34 -17.71
C THR A 23 -10.88 -31.59 -18.12
N PRO A 24 -11.16 -31.96 -19.38
CA PRO A 24 -12.52 -32.32 -19.82
C PRO A 24 -13.15 -33.46 -19.00
N ALA A 25 -12.34 -34.41 -18.53
CA ALA A 25 -12.82 -35.47 -17.63
C ALA A 25 -13.14 -34.94 -16.22
N GLY A 26 -12.35 -33.97 -15.73
CA GLY A 26 -12.63 -33.28 -14.47
C GLY A 26 -13.94 -32.49 -14.52
N PHE A 27 -14.23 -31.86 -15.66
CA PHE A 27 -15.49 -31.13 -15.86
C PHE A 27 -16.72 -32.04 -15.75
N GLU A 28 -16.70 -33.25 -16.33
CA GLU A 28 -17.83 -34.19 -16.19
C GLU A 28 -18.05 -34.61 -14.73
N ILE A 29 -16.96 -34.84 -13.98
CA ILE A 29 -17.04 -35.13 -12.53
C ILE A 29 -17.62 -33.93 -11.76
N PHE A 30 -17.27 -32.70 -12.16
CA PHE A 30 -17.81 -31.48 -11.58
C PHE A 30 -19.32 -31.34 -11.86
N LEU A 31 -19.76 -31.65 -13.08
CA LEU A 31 -21.18 -31.65 -13.44
C LEU A 31 -22.00 -32.69 -12.65
N GLU A 32 -21.42 -33.85 -12.35
CA GLU A 32 -22.06 -34.86 -11.49
C GLU A 32 -22.24 -34.37 -10.05
N LYS A 33 -21.26 -33.64 -9.51
CA LYS A 33 -21.34 -33.03 -8.17
C LYS A 33 -22.32 -31.86 -8.11
N HIS A 34 -22.55 -31.17 -9.23
CA HIS A 34 -23.43 -30.01 -9.34
C HIS A 34 -24.60 -30.25 -10.31
N ALA A 35 -25.27 -31.40 -10.17
CA ALA A 35 -26.34 -31.84 -11.05
C ALA A 35 -27.50 -30.82 -11.20
N ASP A 36 -27.80 -30.08 -10.13
CA ASP A 36 -28.88 -29.08 -10.10
C ASP A 36 -28.60 -27.87 -11.01
N CYS A 37 -27.33 -27.59 -11.32
CA CYS A 37 -26.88 -26.45 -12.13
C CYS A 37 -26.30 -26.87 -13.49
N ARG A 38 -26.45 -28.14 -13.88
CA ARG A 38 -25.76 -28.75 -15.02
C ARG A 38 -25.87 -27.92 -16.31
N GLN A 39 -27.07 -27.48 -16.66
CA GLN A 39 -27.30 -26.77 -17.91
C GLN A 39 -26.62 -25.39 -17.91
N GLU A 40 -26.63 -24.68 -16.78
CA GLU A 40 -25.99 -23.37 -16.66
C GLU A 40 -24.46 -23.46 -16.66
N LEU A 41 -23.91 -24.49 -16.02
CA LEU A 41 -22.47 -24.74 -15.99
C LEU A 41 -21.91 -25.09 -17.37
N ILE A 42 -22.64 -25.89 -18.16
CA ILE A 42 -22.26 -26.19 -19.55
C ILE A 42 -22.23 -24.90 -20.37
N THR A 43 -23.29 -24.08 -20.31
CA THR A 43 -23.33 -22.82 -21.08
C THR A 43 -22.22 -21.86 -20.68
N PHE A 44 -21.86 -21.83 -19.40
CA PHE A 44 -20.81 -20.97 -18.90
C PHE A 44 -19.42 -21.47 -19.33
N TYR A 45 -19.19 -22.77 -19.26
CA TYR A 45 -17.96 -23.41 -19.72
C TYR A 45 -17.73 -23.19 -21.22
N ASP A 46 -18.79 -23.31 -22.04
CA ASP A 46 -18.71 -23.07 -23.49
C ASP A 46 -18.28 -21.63 -23.80
N VAL A 47 -18.84 -20.63 -23.10
CA VAL A 47 -18.43 -19.22 -23.27
C VAL A 47 -16.96 -19.01 -22.92
N ILE A 48 -16.48 -19.63 -21.84
CA ILE A 48 -15.05 -19.54 -21.44
C ILE A 48 -14.16 -20.16 -22.51
N LYS A 49 -14.56 -21.31 -23.05
CA LYS A 49 -13.84 -21.99 -24.11
C LYS A 49 -13.77 -21.15 -25.39
N ASP A 50 -14.87 -20.52 -25.77
CA ASP A 50 -14.93 -19.61 -26.93
C ASP A 50 -13.99 -18.40 -26.74
N LEU A 51 -13.84 -17.91 -25.50
CA LEU A 51 -12.91 -16.81 -25.18
C LEU A 51 -11.44 -17.22 -25.30
N ASP A 52 -11.09 -18.46 -24.97
CA ASP A 52 -9.71 -18.95 -25.11
C ASP A 52 -9.36 -19.28 -26.59
N GLU A 53 -10.37 -19.49 -27.44
CA GLU A 53 -10.21 -19.65 -28.88
C GLU A 53 -10.00 -18.31 -29.63
N LEU A 54 -10.18 -17.17 -28.95
CA LEU A 54 -9.84 -15.86 -29.53
C LEU A 54 -8.33 -15.77 -29.78
N GLU A 55 -7.97 -15.36 -31.01
CA GLU A 55 -6.58 -15.11 -31.39
C GLU A 55 -5.96 -14.06 -30.45
N LYS A 56 -5.03 -14.50 -29.60
CA LYS A 56 -4.29 -13.63 -28.69
C LYS A 56 -3.40 -12.72 -29.53
N VAL A 57 -3.88 -11.51 -29.82
CA VAL A 57 -3.11 -10.50 -30.54
C VAL A 57 -1.99 -10.03 -29.61
N GLU A 58 -0.76 -10.45 -29.90
CA GLU A 58 0.41 -9.93 -29.20
C GLU A 58 0.57 -8.43 -29.49
N PRO A 59 0.99 -7.63 -28.50
CA PRO A 59 1.28 -6.22 -28.73
C PRO A 59 2.33 -6.09 -29.83
N SER A 60 2.13 -5.16 -30.77
CA SER A 60 3.05 -4.99 -31.90
C SER A 60 4.48 -4.70 -31.44
N ASP A 61 5.49 -5.22 -32.13
CA ASP A 61 6.92 -4.93 -31.90
C ASP A 61 7.25 -3.43 -31.80
N ARG A 62 6.43 -2.58 -32.44
CA ARG A 62 6.57 -1.12 -32.39
C ARG A 62 6.36 -0.54 -30.99
N MET A 63 5.56 -1.20 -30.16
CA MET A 63 5.24 -0.77 -28.80
C MET A 63 6.46 -0.94 -27.89
N ASP A 64 7.11 -2.09 -27.98
CA ASP A 64 8.37 -2.37 -27.30
C ASP A 64 9.49 -1.46 -27.81
N ALA A 65 9.61 -1.30 -29.12
CA ALA A 65 10.60 -0.40 -29.70
C ALA A 65 10.45 1.05 -29.19
N LYS A 66 9.22 1.54 -29.05
CA LYS A 66 8.95 2.87 -28.50
C LYS A 66 9.28 2.95 -27.01
N PHE A 67 8.95 1.91 -26.24
CA PHE A 67 9.26 1.84 -24.82
C PHE A 67 10.77 1.84 -24.56
N TYR A 68 11.53 0.98 -25.23
CA TYR A 68 12.99 0.93 -25.09
C TYR A 68 13.67 2.18 -25.64
N ALA A 69 13.14 2.80 -26.70
CA ALA A 69 13.62 4.09 -27.16
C ALA A 69 13.42 5.19 -26.10
N MET A 70 12.30 5.16 -25.37
CA MET A 70 12.04 6.10 -24.27
C MET A 70 13.02 5.89 -23.11
N LEU A 71 13.24 4.63 -22.69
CA LEU A 71 14.23 4.29 -21.66
C LEU A 71 15.66 4.70 -22.06
N ALA A 72 16.04 4.47 -23.31
CA ALA A 72 17.36 4.85 -23.82
C ALA A 72 17.54 6.38 -23.92
N SER A 73 16.43 7.12 -24.04
CA SER A 73 16.42 8.58 -24.12
C SER A 73 16.48 9.28 -22.75
N GLU A 74 16.32 8.54 -21.64
CA GLU A 74 16.53 9.11 -20.32
C GLU A 74 18.02 9.39 -20.10
N PRO A 75 18.43 10.66 -19.92
CA PRO A 75 19.81 10.95 -19.59
C PRO A 75 20.11 10.37 -18.21
N LYS A 76 21.12 9.49 -18.12
CA LYS A 76 21.71 9.08 -16.83
C LYS A 76 22.08 10.36 -16.09
N LYS A 77 21.27 10.71 -15.09
CA LYS A 77 21.45 11.92 -14.30
C LYS A 77 22.69 11.72 -13.47
N ASN A 78 23.85 12.07 -14.03
CA ASN A 78 25.10 12.14 -13.29
C ASN A 78 24.91 13.28 -12.28
N LEU A 79 24.46 12.92 -11.08
CA LEU A 79 24.30 13.82 -9.94
C LEU A 79 25.69 14.31 -9.55
N THR A 80 26.16 15.31 -10.29
CA THR A 80 27.39 15.99 -10.00
C THR A 80 27.05 16.95 -8.87
N ILE A 81 27.19 16.48 -7.63
CA ILE A 81 26.98 17.29 -6.44
C ILE A 81 28.06 18.39 -6.45
N LYS A 82 27.72 19.56 -6.98
CA LYS A 82 28.54 20.77 -6.81
C LYS A 82 28.50 21.14 -5.33
N ARG A 83 29.53 20.72 -4.60
CA ARG A 83 29.74 21.11 -3.21
C ARG A 83 30.06 22.61 -3.17
N SER A 84 29.02 23.42 -2.98
CA SER A 84 29.13 24.86 -2.84
C SER A 84 29.72 25.19 -1.46
N ASN A 85 30.94 25.71 -1.43
CA ASN A 85 31.64 26.12 -0.20
C ASN A 85 31.04 27.37 0.47
N ASN A 86 29.83 27.79 0.09
CA ASN A 86 29.15 28.96 0.66
C ASN A 86 28.40 28.67 1.97
N TRP A 87 28.63 27.52 2.61
CA TRP A 87 27.95 27.16 3.86
C TRP A 87 28.16 28.20 4.98
N LEU A 88 29.37 28.79 5.09
CA LEU A 88 29.62 29.90 6.03
C LEU A 88 28.82 31.16 5.66
N ARG A 89 28.68 31.48 4.37
CA ARG A 89 27.89 32.64 3.93
C ARG A 89 26.40 32.44 4.18
N ASN A 90 25.90 31.23 3.94
CA ASN A 90 24.52 30.87 4.24
C ASN A 90 24.24 30.88 5.75
N LEU A 91 25.23 30.50 6.57
CA LEU A 91 25.15 30.58 8.03
C LEU A 91 25.08 32.04 8.52
N MET A 92 25.81 32.97 7.87
CA MET A 92 25.72 34.40 8.17
C MET A 92 24.36 35.00 7.79
N VAL A 93 23.76 34.59 6.67
CA VAL A 93 22.41 35.02 6.27
C VAL A 93 21.35 34.42 7.19
N ALA A 94 21.49 33.14 7.58
CA ALA A 94 20.58 32.52 8.54
C ALA A 94 20.65 33.18 9.92
N ALA A 95 21.86 33.54 10.39
CA ALA A 95 22.04 34.24 11.64
C ALA A 95 21.42 35.65 11.62
N SER A 96 21.52 36.39 10.52
CA SER A 96 20.89 37.72 10.43
C SER A 96 19.36 37.64 10.43
N ILE A 97 18.77 36.66 9.72
CA ILE A 97 17.32 36.42 9.75
C ILE A 97 16.88 35.98 11.15
N PHE A 98 17.66 35.13 11.82
CA PHE A 98 17.35 34.67 13.18
C PHE A 98 17.41 35.83 14.19
N VAL A 99 18.38 36.73 14.09
CA VAL A 99 18.48 37.90 14.97
C VAL A 99 17.30 38.85 14.76
N VAL A 100 16.94 39.14 13.50
CA VAL A 100 15.77 39.98 13.19
C VAL A 100 14.48 39.31 13.65
N GLY A 101 14.32 38.02 13.37
CA GLY A 101 13.16 37.23 13.79
C GLY A 101 13.04 37.10 15.31
N ALA A 102 14.15 36.93 16.04
CA ALA A 102 14.17 36.91 17.49
C ALA A 102 13.87 38.29 18.08
N MET A 103 14.34 39.37 17.45
CA MET A 103 14.05 40.73 17.88
C MET A 103 12.57 41.10 17.69
N VAL A 104 11.99 40.75 16.53
CA VAL A 104 10.55 40.88 16.27
C VAL A 104 9.74 39.96 17.19
N GLY A 105 10.18 38.71 17.36
CA GLY A 105 9.54 37.72 18.22
C GLY A 105 9.49 38.14 19.69
N PHE A 106 10.59 38.68 20.24
CA PHE A 106 10.60 39.24 21.60
C PHE A 106 9.67 40.44 21.74
N TYR A 107 9.55 41.27 20.70
CA TYR A 107 8.66 42.43 20.72
C TYR A 107 7.18 42.03 20.65
N VAL A 108 6.86 41.00 19.86
CA VAL A 108 5.50 40.45 19.73
C VAL A 108 5.09 39.64 20.95
N MET A 109 6.01 38.89 21.57
CA MET A 109 5.77 38.10 22.79
C MET A 109 5.53 38.97 24.03
N GLN A 110 5.81 40.27 23.96
CA GLN A 110 5.46 41.26 25.00
C GLN A 110 4.03 41.80 24.83
N GLN A 111 3.30 41.41 23.78
CA GLN A 111 1.92 41.79 23.54
C GLN A 111 1.02 40.54 23.54
N ASP A 112 0.52 40.18 24.72
CA ASP A 112 -0.57 39.22 24.85
C ASP A 112 -1.78 39.73 24.05
N ASN A 113 -2.13 39.00 22.99
CA ASN A 113 -3.50 38.63 22.62
C ASN A 113 -3.47 37.62 21.46
N ALA A 114 -4.18 36.52 21.68
CA ALA A 114 -4.28 35.35 20.80
C ALA A 114 -4.85 35.66 19.41
N THR A 115 -4.31 34.97 18.39
CA THR A 115 -5.05 34.21 17.33
C THR A 115 -4.04 33.63 16.33
N PRO A 116 -4.02 32.32 16.03
CA PRO A 116 -3.42 31.83 14.79
C PRO A 116 -4.45 31.90 13.65
N PHE A 117 -4.09 32.67 12.63
CA PHE A 117 -4.75 32.78 11.34
C PHE A 117 -4.68 31.42 10.59
N MET A 118 -5.82 30.79 10.33
CA MET A 118 -5.91 29.68 9.39
C MET A 118 -5.92 30.25 7.97
N ALA A 119 -4.83 30.01 7.23
CA ALA A 119 -4.83 30.18 5.79
C ALA A 119 -5.40 28.90 5.15
N GLU A 120 -6.69 28.96 4.88
CA GLU A 120 -7.35 28.17 3.83
C GLU A 120 -6.82 28.69 2.49
N ASP A 121 -6.18 27.84 1.68
CA ASP A 121 -5.94 28.16 0.28
C ASP A 121 -6.16 26.92 -0.59
N THR A 122 -7.14 27.09 -1.47
CA THR A 122 -7.65 26.21 -2.50
C THR A 122 -6.67 26.11 -3.67
N THR A 123 -6.10 24.93 -3.91
CA THR A 123 -5.60 24.57 -5.25
C THR A 123 -5.89 23.09 -5.54
N GLU A 124 -7.15 22.78 -5.84
CA GLU A 124 -7.50 21.57 -6.59
C GLU A 124 -6.96 21.68 -8.04
N ASP A 125 -6.59 20.52 -8.59
CA ASP A 125 -6.32 20.27 -10.03
C ASP A 125 -4.92 20.48 -10.65
N LYS A 126 -3.84 20.58 -9.86
CA LYS A 126 -2.47 20.34 -10.37
C LYS A 126 -1.67 19.24 -9.66
N HIS A 127 -2.24 18.62 -8.63
CA HIS A 127 -1.47 17.74 -7.75
C HIS A 127 -1.45 16.26 -8.16
N MET A 128 -2.35 15.80 -9.03
CA MET A 128 -2.45 14.36 -9.32
C MET A 128 -1.33 13.82 -10.22
N ILE A 129 -0.78 14.63 -11.13
CA ILE A 129 0.29 14.19 -12.05
C ILE A 129 1.70 14.32 -11.41
N LEU A 130 1.85 15.17 -10.40
CA LEU A 130 3.10 15.27 -9.63
C LEU A 130 3.15 14.25 -8.50
N ALA A 131 2.00 13.91 -7.90
CA ALA A 131 1.90 12.90 -6.87
C ALA A 131 2.38 11.53 -7.38
N SER A 132 1.98 11.09 -8.58
CA SER A 132 2.41 9.80 -9.15
C SER A 132 3.92 9.72 -9.36
N ASN A 133 4.54 10.74 -9.98
CA ASN A 133 5.99 10.80 -10.17
C ASN A 133 6.74 10.82 -8.82
N SER A 134 6.22 11.56 -7.84
CA SER A 134 6.83 11.59 -6.50
C SER A 134 6.67 10.26 -5.74
N SER A 135 5.53 9.57 -5.91
CA SER A 135 5.27 8.27 -5.28
C SER A 135 6.16 7.18 -5.88
N ILE A 136 6.44 7.22 -7.18
CA ILE A 136 7.40 6.30 -7.83
C ILE A 136 8.79 6.48 -7.20
N HIS A 137 9.26 7.71 -7.05
CA HIS A 137 10.55 7.97 -6.38
C HIS A 137 10.56 7.51 -4.93
N ARG A 138 9.51 7.79 -4.15
CA ARG A 138 9.43 7.30 -2.76
C ARG A 138 9.35 5.78 -2.68
N LEU A 139 8.70 5.12 -3.65
CA LEU A 139 8.65 3.67 -3.75
C LEU A 139 10.05 3.09 -4.05
N GLU A 140 10.80 3.71 -4.95
CA GLU A 140 12.19 3.37 -5.24
C GLU A 140 13.09 3.54 -4.01
N ASP A 141 12.95 4.66 -3.29
CA ASP A 141 13.68 4.93 -2.05
C ASP A 141 13.39 3.85 -0.99
N ILE A 142 12.13 3.46 -0.80
CA ILE A 142 11.74 2.39 0.14
C ILE A 142 12.31 1.04 -0.29
N ALA A 143 12.30 0.74 -1.59
CA ALA A 143 12.87 -0.50 -2.11
C ALA A 143 14.40 -0.56 -1.91
N GLU A 144 15.10 0.58 -1.98
CA GLU A 144 16.51 0.67 -1.63
C GLU A 144 16.73 0.48 -0.12
N MET A 145 15.90 1.13 0.70
CA MET A 145 15.96 0.99 2.16
C MET A 145 15.77 -0.46 2.62
N GLY A 146 14.86 -1.22 2.00
CA GLY A 146 14.67 -2.65 2.29
C GLY A 146 15.87 -3.53 1.92
N LYS A 147 16.81 -3.03 1.11
CA LYS A 147 18.03 -3.73 0.70
C LYS A 147 19.27 -3.21 1.44
N ALA A 148 19.11 -2.27 2.37
CA ALA A 148 20.24 -1.66 3.05
C ALA A 148 21.01 -2.72 3.88
N PRO A 149 22.34 -2.77 3.78
CA PRO A 149 23.15 -3.78 4.46
C PRO A 149 23.18 -3.59 5.98
N GLU A 150 22.99 -2.35 6.45
CA GLU A 150 22.90 -2.01 7.86
C GLU A 150 21.61 -1.25 8.16
N LEU A 151 20.86 -1.76 9.12
CA LEU A 151 19.68 -1.09 9.65
C LEU A 151 20.11 -0.03 10.65
N ASN A 152 19.76 1.23 10.39
CA ASN A 152 19.93 2.33 11.33
C ASN A 152 18.59 2.98 11.68
N ASP A 153 18.57 3.76 12.76
CA ASP A 153 17.35 4.39 13.25
C ASP A 153 16.67 5.30 12.21
N LYS A 154 17.45 5.94 11.33
CA LYS A 154 16.89 6.80 10.28
C LYS A 154 16.10 6.01 9.25
N ILE A 155 16.58 4.82 8.88
CA ILE A 155 15.86 3.93 7.95
C ILE A 155 14.56 3.45 8.61
N ILE A 156 14.62 3.00 9.87
CA ILE A 156 13.43 2.57 10.60
C ILE A 156 12.39 3.69 10.70
N ASP A 157 12.83 4.90 11.05
CA ASP A 157 11.95 6.05 11.22
C ASP A 157 11.35 6.50 9.88
N ALA A 158 12.13 6.45 8.78
CA ALA A 158 11.65 6.77 7.44
C ALA A 158 10.60 5.76 6.94
N LEU A 159 10.86 4.46 7.11
CA LEU A 159 9.89 3.41 6.76
C LEU A 159 8.59 3.54 7.59
N ASN A 160 8.72 3.83 8.89
CA ASN A 160 7.57 4.07 9.75
C ASN A 160 6.76 5.32 9.33
N GLN A 161 7.45 6.40 8.93
CA GLN A 161 6.79 7.59 8.39
C GLN A 161 6.04 7.29 7.08
N ALA A 162 6.65 6.50 6.18
CA ALA A 162 6.01 6.08 4.95
C ALA A 162 4.75 5.25 5.24
N LEU A 163 4.83 4.26 6.14
CA LEU A 163 3.69 3.43 6.55
C LEU A 163 2.53 4.24 7.14
N ILE A 164 2.82 5.19 8.03
CA ILE A 164 1.75 5.92 8.74
C ILE A 164 1.17 7.04 7.88
N ASN A 165 2.00 7.76 7.12
CA ASN A 165 1.61 9.06 6.57
C ASN A 165 1.63 9.13 5.03
N ASP A 166 2.14 8.13 4.31
CA ASP A 166 2.19 8.26 2.84
C ASP A 166 0.76 8.21 2.25
N PRO A 167 0.39 9.20 1.40
CA PRO A 167 -0.93 9.22 0.79
C PRO A 167 -1.15 8.04 -0.17
N ASN A 168 -0.10 7.43 -0.70
CA ASN A 168 -0.19 6.33 -1.65
C ASN A 168 -0.16 4.97 -0.93
N ILE A 169 -1.22 4.17 -1.14
CA ILE A 169 -1.37 2.84 -0.55
C ILE A 169 -0.20 1.91 -0.91
N ASN A 170 0.29 1.96 -2.16
CA ASN A 170 1.38 1.11 -2.61
C ASN A 170 2.70 1.43 -1.90
N VAL A 171 2.95 2.72 -1.63
CA VAL A 171 4.14 3.16 -0.86
C VAL A 171 4.05 2.63 0.58
N ARG A 172 2.86 2.65 1.19
CA ARG A 172 2.63 2.05 2.52
C ARG A 172 2.82 0.53 2.52
N LEU A 173 2.31 -0.18 1.51
CA LEU A 173 2.51 -1.63 1.36
C LEU A 173 4.01 -1.97 1.26
N SER A 174 4.74 -1.28 0.37
CA SER A 174 6.17 -1.50 0.23
C SER A 174 6.95 -1.10 1.49
N ALA A 175 6.47 -0.13 2.27
CA ALA A 175 7.07 0.15 3.58
C ALA A 175 6.92 -1.05 4.54
N ILE A 176 5.75 -1.70 4.58
CA ILE A 176 5.54 -2.93 5.36
C ILE A 176 6.50 -4.03 4.89
N GLU A 177 6.57 -4.28 3.58
CA GLU A 177 7.46 -5.29 2.98
C GLU A 177 8.93 -5.03 3.33
N ALA A 178 9.38 -3.78 3.20
CA ALA A 178 10.75 -3.39 3.56
C ALA A 178 11.01 -3.56 5.07
N MET A 179 10.03 -3.26 5.93
CA MET A 179 10.13 -3.48 7.37
C MET A 179 10.23 -4.97 7.72
N LEU A 180 9.61 -5.88 6.95
CA LEU A 180 9.69 -7.32 7.21
C LEU A 180 11.11 -7.88 7.06
N HIS A 181 11.94 -7.32 6.19
CA HIS A 181 13.36 -7.70 6.10
C HIS A 181 14.13 -7.47 7.40
N TYR A 182 13.59 -6.62 8.28
CA TYR A 182 14.17 -6.23 9.56
C TYR A 182 13.30 -6.63 10.75
N ALA A 183 12.38 -7.59 10.57
CA ALA A 183 11.40 -7.98 11.59
C ALA A 183 12.03 -8.53 12.88
N ASP A 184 13.27 -9.02 12.84
CA ASP A 184 14.01 -9.44 14.04
C ASP A 184 14.32 -8.26 14.99
N ASN A 185 14.27 -7.02 14.49
CA ASN A 185 14.48 -5.83 15.30
C ASN A 185 13.20 -5.49 16.09
N PRO A 186 13.25 -5.45 17.44
CA PRO A 186 12.07 -5.14 18.27
C PRO A 186 11.46 -3.77 17.99
N LYS A 187 12.27 -2.78 17.60
CA LYS A 187 11.78 -1.43 17.25
C LYS A 187 10.91 -1.48 15.99
N VAL A 188 11.28 -2.31 15.01
CA VAL A 188 10.53 -2.49 13.77
C VAL A 188 9.19 -3.16 14.05
N ARG A 189 9.18 -4.26 14.82
CA ARG A 189 7.94 -4.93 15.25
C ARG A 189 7.01 -3.96 15.99
N ALA A 190 7.56 -3.21 16.96
CA ALA A 190 6.80 -2.22 17.71
C ALA A 190 6.19 -1.13 16.82
N ASN A 191 6.89 -0.71 15.77
CA ASN A 191 6.36 0.27 14.82
C ASN A 191 5.22 -0.31 13.97
N LEU A 192 5.35 -1.55 13.47
CA LEU A 192 4.28 -2.24 12.73
C LEU A 192 3.01 -2.38 13.58
N ILE A 193 3.15 -2.74 14.87
CA ILE A 193 2.02 -2.81 15.81
C ILE A 193 1.37 -1.43 15.98
N LYS A 194 2.17 -0.41 16.29
CA LYS A 194 1.68 0.95 16.53
C LYS A 194 1.00 1.56 15.29
N ALA A 195 1.31 1.09 14.09
CA ALA A 195 0.71 1.60 12.86
C ALA A 195 -0.75 1.14 12.69
N ILE A 196 -1.14 -0.02 13.23
CA ILE A 196 -2.46 -0.65 13.08
C ILE A 196 -3.65 0.32 13.24
N PRO A 197 -3.79 1.07 14.35
CA PRO A 197 -4.96 1.93 14.57
C PRO A 197 -5.05 3.14 13.63
N TYR A 198 -3.98 3.44 12.89
CA TYR A 198 -3.93 4.58 11.96
C TYR A 198 -4.28 4.20 10.52
N GLN A 199 -4.45 2.91 10.23
CA GLN A 199 -4.69 2.46 8.85
C GLN A 199 -6.18 2.39 8.55
N GLU A 200 -6.62 3.17 7.57
CA GLU A 200 -8.01 3.20 7.12
C GLU A 200 -8.24 2.36 5.84
N SER A 201 -7.15 1.99 5.17
CA SER A 201 -7.21 1.22 3.92
C SER A 201 -7.39 -0.28 4.21
N PRO A 202 -8.47 -0.94 3.74
CA PRO A 202 -8.73 -2.36 4.00
C PRO A 202 -7.56 -3.28 3.63
N ILE A 203 -6.92 -3.02 2.48
CA ILE A 203 -5.75 -3.81 2.05
C ILE A 203 -4.57 -3.68 3.03
N ILE A 204 -4.33 -2.48 3.58
CA ILE A 204 -3.25 -2.29 4.55
C ILE A 204 -3.59 -2.99 5.87
N GLN A 205 -4.84 -2.91 6.31
CA GLN A 205 -5.32 -3.57 7.53
C GLN A 205 -5.15 -5.09 7.43
N LEU A 206 -5.57 -5.69 6.32
CA LEU A 206 -5.42 -7.14 6.08
C LEU A 206 -3.95 -7.55 6.00
N THR A 207 -3.12 -6.80 5.26
CA THR A 207 -1.68 -7.07 5.19
C THR A 207 -1.02 -7.00 6.57
N LEU A 208 -1.32 -6.00 7.39
CA LEU A 208 -0.79 -5.93 8.76
C LEU A 208 -1.28 -7.11 9.61
N ALA A 209 -2.52 -7.57 9.44
CA ALA A 209 -3.02 -8.74 10.16
C ALA A 209 -2.24 -10.01 9.80
N GLU A 210 -2.02 -10.26 8.50
CA GLU A 210 -1.18 -11.36 8.01
C GLU A 210 0.25 -11.27 8.54
N VAL A 211 0.82 -10.07 8.57
CA VAL A 211 2.15 -9.84 9.15
C VAL A 211 2.19 -10.18 10.64
N MET A 212 1.21 -9.75 11.44
CA MET A 212 1.18 -10.08 12.87
C MET A 212 1.08 -11.60 13.12
N ILE A 213 0.35 -12.32 12.26
CA ILE A 213 0.25 -13.78 12.31
C ILE A 213 1.59 -14.42 11.93
N SER A 214 2.17 -14.00 10.80
CA SER A 214 3.44 -14.54 10.30
C SER A 214 4.60 -14.32 11.26
N LEU A 215 4.61 -13.19 11.97
CA LEU A 215 5.63 -12.86 12.97
C LEU A 215 5.31 -13.40 14.38
N GLU A 216 4.19 -14.12 14.54
CA GLU A 216 3.65 -14.56 15.83
C GLU A 216 3.59 -13.42 16.88
N GLU A 217 3.30 -12.19 16.44
CA GLU A 217 3.35 -10.99 17.27
C GLU A 217 2.04 -10.79 18.03
N ARG A 218 1.88 -11.58 19.10
CA ARG A 218 0.68 -11.56 19.95
C ARG A 218 0.51 -10.25 20.73
N ASN A 219 1.57 -9.46 20.88
CA ASN A 219 1.49 -8.17 21.56
C ASN A 219 0.68 -7.12 20.78
N SER A 220 0.28 -7.42 19.54
CA SER A 220 -0.59 -6.56 18.72
C SER A 220 -2.09 -6.64 19.05
N ALA A 221 -2.48 -7.54 19.95
CA ALA A 221 -3.89 -7.84 20.21
C ALA A 221 -4.70 -6.62 20.68
N ASP A 222 -4.10 -5.72 21.46
CA ASP A 222 -4.80 -4.55 21.99
C ASP A 222 -5.05 -3.49 20.91
N GLU A 223 -4.12 -3.32 19.99
CA GLU A 223 -4.24 -2.45 18.82
C GLU A 223 -5.33 -2.96 17.87
N TRP A 224 -5.39 -4.27 17.62
CA TRP A 224 -6.47 -4.88 16.85
C TRP A 224 -7.83 -4.74 17.53
N ARG A 225 -7.93 -4.98 18.84
CA ARG A 225 -9.17 -4.76 19.60
C ARG A 225 -9.62 -3.31 19.54
N THR A 226 -8.68 -2.37 19.52
CA THR A 226 -8.97 -0.94 19.39
C THR A 226 -9.53 -0.62 18.01
N LEU A 227 -8.88 -1.12 16.95
CA LEU A 227 -9.33 -0.92 15.57
C LEU A 227 -10.72 -1.56 15.34
N LEU A 228 -10.94 -2.80 15.76
CA LEU A 228 -12.21 -3.54 15.58
C LEU A 228 -13.41 -2.93 16.33
N LYS A 229 -13.16 -2.17 17.40
CA LYS A 229 -14.18 -1.42 18.13
C LYS A 229 -14.45 -0.03 17.54
N SER A 230 -13.63 0.43 16.62
CA SER A 230 -13.78 1.75 15.99
C SER A 230 -14.81 1.69 14.86
N ASP A 231 -15.43 2.83 14.57
CA ASP A 231 -16.35 3.00 13.43
C ASP A 231 -15.60 3.18 12.09
N LYS A 232 -14.28 2.94 12.06
CA LYS A 232 -13.41 3.14 10.90
C LYS A 232 -13.28 1.93 9.99
N ILE A 233 -13.90 0.81 10.33
CA ILE A 233 -13.84 -0.42 9.53
C ILE A 233 -15.21 -0.72 8.94
N GLU A 234 -15.24 -1.00 7.64
CA GLU A 234 -16.42 -1.52 6.94
C GLU A 234 -16.81 -2.91 7.47
N ALA A 235 -18.10 -3.24 7.48
CA ALA A 235 -18.61 -4.46 8.11
C ALA A 235 -17.98 -5.75 7.54
N ASP A 236 -17.80 -5.81 6.23
CA ASP A 236 -17.22 -6.98 5.55
C ASP A 236 -15.74 -7.15 5.91
N VAL A 237 -14.99 -6.05 5.92
CA VAL A 237 -13.56 -6.02 6.30
C VAL A 237 -13.38 -6.39 7.76
N LYS A 238 -14.28 -5.92 8.64
CA LYS A 238 -14.26 -6.27 10.06
C LYS A 238 -14.45 -7.77 10.28
N THR A 239 -15.42 -8.37 9.57
CA THR A 239 -15.67 -9.82 9.66
C THR A 239 -14.43 -10.60 9.22
N GLN A 240 -13.84 -10.22 8.08
CA GLN A 240 -12.61 -10.84 7.59
C GLN A 240 -11.45 -10.70 8.59
N LEU A 241 -11.24 -9.51 9.16
CA LEU A 241 -10.19 -9.28 10.15
C LEU A 241 -10.40 -10.13 11.41
N GLU A 242 -11.63 -10.27 11.90
CA GLU A 242 -11.94 -11.10 13.08
C GLU A 242 -11.60 -12.58 12.83
N GLU A 243 -11.88 -13.09 11.63
CA GLU A 243 -11.52 -14.46 11.23
C GLU A 243 -10.00 -14.63 11.11
N THR A 244 -9.34 -13.74 10.38
CA THR A 244 -7.89 -13.76 10.18
C THR A 244 -7.14 -13.65 11.52
N LEU A 245 -7.57 -12.76 12.42
CA LEU A 245 -6.89 -12.48 13.69
C LEU A 245 -7.25 -13.45 14.82
N ALA A 246 -8.08 -14.46 14.58
CA ALA A 246 -8.43 -15.46 15.61
C ALA A 246 -7.21 -16.08 16.33
N PRO A 247 -6.06 -16.37 15.68
CA PRO A 247 -4.86 -16.86 16.37
C PRO A 247 -4.18 -15.81 17.26
N VAL A 248 -4.31 -14.53 16.94
CA VAL A 248 -3.68 -13.40 17.66
C VAL A 248 -4.55 -12.95 18.83
N LEU A 249 -5.88 -13.01 18.70
CA LEU A 249 -6.84 -12.45 19.66
C LEU A 249 -7.28 -13.41 20.78
N LYS A 250 -7.05 -14.73 20.64
CA LYS A 250 -7.46 -15.78 21.60
C LYS A 250 -6.56 -15.82 22.86
N LEU A 251 -6.46 -14.72 23.61
CA LEU A 251 -6.05 -14.66 25.04
C LEU A 251 -6.58 -13.37 25.69
#